data_AF-A0A5D3Y374-F1
#
_entry.id   AF-A0A5D3Y374-F1
#
_cell.length_a   1.000
_cell.length_b   1.000
_cell.length_c   1.000
_cell.angle_alpha   90.00
_cell.angle_beta   90.00
_cell.angle_gamma   90.00
#
_symmetry.space_group_name_H-M   'P 1'
#
loop_
_entity.id
_entity.type
_entity.pdbx_description
1 polymer ?
#
loop_
_entity_poly.entity_id
_entity_poly.type
_entity_poly.pdbx_seq_one_letter_code
_entity_poly.pdbx_strand_id
1 'polypeptide(L)' 'MLKTCVNNPLKFRYVLFDIWFAATENFEAVLRSGKHFVAALKDNRQVALTLED' A
#
# COMPACT_ATOMS: atom_id res chain seq x y z
N MET A 1 1.22 -10.45 -8.55
CA MET A 1 -0.08 -9.77 -8.66
C MET A 1 0.08 -8.28 -8.96
N LEU A 2 0.61 -7.45 -8.03
CA LEU A 2 0.73 -5.99 -8.22
C LEU A 2 1.39 -5.58 -9.55
N LYS A 3 2.53 -6.17 -9.90
CA LYS A 3 3.24 -5.90 -11.17
C LYS A 3 2.35 -6.13 -12.40
N THR A 4 1.58 -7.22 -12.39
CA THR A 4 0.63 -7.55 -13.47
C THR A 4 -0.45 -6.47 -13.59
N CYS A 5 -0.98 -5.98 -12.47
CA CYS A 5 -1.98 -4.91 -12.44
C CYS A 5 -1.40 -3.57 -12.92
N VAL A 6 -0.20 -3.21 -12.49
CA VAL A 6 0.47 -1.95 -12.89
C VAL A 6 0.78 -1.91 -14.39
N ASN A 7 1.07 -3.06 -14.99
CA ASN A 7 1.32 -3.18 -16.42
C ASN A 7 0.03 -3.23 -17.25
N ASN A 8 -1.15 -3.27 -16.61
CA ASN A 8 -2.43 -3.22 -17.31
C ASN A 8 -2.65 -1.81 -17.90
N PRO A 9 -3.24 -1.67 -19.10
CA PRO A 9 -3.57 -0.37 -19.68
C PRO A 9 -4.55 0.47 -18.83
N LEU A 10 -5.36 -0.17 -17.98
CA LEU A 10 -6.28 0.51 -17.07
C LEU A 10 -5.52 1.43 -16.11
N LYS A 11 -5.81 2.72 -16.17
CA LYS A 11 -5.16 3.72 -15.31
C LYS A 11 -5.87 3.79 -13.97
N PHE A 12 -5.09 3.61 -12.91
CA PHE A 12 -5.53 3.80 -11.53
C PHE A 12 -4.44 4.52 -10.75
N ARG A 13 -4.85 5.18 -9.66
CA ARG A 13 -3.97 5.91 -8.75
C ARG A 13 -3.77 5.18 -7.42
N TYR A 14 -4.80 4.50 -6.94
CA TYR A 14 -4.81 3.83 -5.64
C TYR A 14 -4.94 2.31 -5.79
N VAL A 15 -4.25 1.58 -4.92
CA VAL A 15 -4.43 0.14 -4.72
C VAL A 15 -5.17 -0.06 -3.40
N LEU A 16 -6.28 -0.78 -3.42
CA LEU A 16 -7.03 -1.16 -2.23
C LEU A 16 -6.66 -2.58 -1.84
N PHE A 17 -6.39 -2.81 -0.55
CA PHE A 17 -6.20 -4.15 -0.02
C PHE A 17 -6.62 -4.24 1.45
N ASP A 18 -6.96 -5.45 1.87
CA ASP A 18 -7.41 -5.74 3.22
C ASP A 18 -6.25 -5.88 4.23
N ILE A 19 -6.61 -6.17 5.48
CA ILE A 19 -5.70 -6.34 6.62
C ILE A 19 -4.64 -7.44 6.38
N TRP A 20 -4.91 -8.47 5.58
CA TRP A 20 -3.96 -9.56 5.34
C TRP A 20 -2.75 -9.12 4.53
N PHE A 21 -2.90 -8.06 3.74
CA PHE A 21 -1.83 -7.48 2.93
C PHE A 21 -1.19 -6.24 3.56
N ALA A 22 -1.60 -5.86 4.78
CA ALA A 22 -1.12 -4.69 5.51
C ALA A 22 0.25 -4.93 6.19
N ALA A 23 1.25 -5.33 5.40
CA ALA A 23 2.65 -5.41 5.79
C ALA A 23 3.42 -4.23 5.18
N THR A 24 4.42 -3.70 5.89
CA THR A 24 5.19 -2.52 5.48
C THR A 24 5.82 -2.70 4.10
N GLU A 25 6.34 -3.89 3.82
CA GLU A 25 6.98 -4.24 2.55
C GLU A 25 6.01 -4.11 1.36
N ASN A 26 4.73 -4.40 1.57
CA ASN A 26 3.69 -4.25 0.56
C ASN A 26 3.35 -2.77 0.32
N PHE A 27 3.26 -1.95 1.38
CA PHE A 27 3.04 -0.50 1.26
C PHE A 27 4.16 0.14 0.43
N GLU A 28 5.41 -0.16 0.76
CA GLU A 28 6.54 0.34 0.00
C GLU A 28 6.56 -0.18 -1.44
N ALA A 29 6.17 -1.44 -1.68
CA ALA A 29 6.10 -1.99 -3.03
C ALA A 29 5.07 -1.24 -3.91
N VAL A 30 3.95 -0.83 -3.32
CA VAL A 30 2.95 0.01 -4.01
C VAL A 30 3.52 1.40 -4.30
N LEU A 31 4.15 2.05 -3.31
CA LEU A 31 4.76 3.38 -3.49
C LEU A 31 5.88 3.36 -4.55
N ARG A 32 6.75 2.36 -4.54
CA ARG A 32 7.81 2.15 -5.57
C ARG A 32 7.24 1.97 -6.98
N SER A 33 5.99 1.54 -7.11
CA SER A 33 5.29 1.43 -8.41
C SER A 33 4.68 2.75 -8.89
N GLY A 34 4.88 3.85 -8.14
CA GLY A 34 4.30 5.17 -8.43
C GLY A 34 2.79 5.25 -8.17
N LYS A 35 2.27 4.34 -7.34
CA LYS A 35 0.86 4.26 -6.94
C LYS A 35 0.74 4.58 -5.45
N HIS A 36 -0.45 4.99 -5.05
CA HIS A 36 -0.82 5.13 -3.64
C HIS A 36 -1.65 3.93 -3.18
N PHE A 37 -1.93 3.83 -1.89
CA PHE A 37 -2.76 2.77 -1.36
C PHE A 37 -3.80 3.27 -0.35
N VAL A 38 -4.86 2.49 -0.22
CA VAL A 38 -5.79 2.51 0.91
C VAL A 38 -5.78 1.10 1.48
N ALA A 39 -5.51 0.97 2.77
CA ALA A 39 -5.41 -0.34 3.40
C ALA A 39 -6.09 -0.33 4.77
N ALA A 40 -6.73 -1.44 5.09
CA ALA A 40 -7.16 -1.68 6.46
C ALA A 40 -5.92 -2.05 7.31
N LEU A 41 -5.73 -1.37 8.45
CA LEU A 41 -4.63 -1.63 9.38
C LEU A 41 -5.16 -2.41 10.59
N LYS A 42 -4.33 -3.33 11.11
CA LYS A 42 -4.57 -3.92 12.43
C LYS A 42 -4.21 -2.89 13.51
N ASP A 43 -4.90 -2.99 14.64
CA ASP A 43 -4.67 -2.17 15.84
C ASP A 43 -3.25 -2.34 16.42
N ASN A 44 -2.64 -3.51 16.24
CA ASN A 44 -1.31 -3.83 16.75
C ASN A 44 -0.14 -3.39 15.85
N ARG A 45 -0.33 -2.41 14.97
CA ARG A 45 0.73 -1.87 14.10
C ARG A 45 1.35 -0.61 14.71
N GLN A 46 2.67 -0.51 14.61
CA GLN A 46 3.38 0.75 14.91
C GLN A 46 3.17 1.72 13.75
N VAL A 47 2.80 2.94 14.08
CA VAL A 47 2.59 4.05 13.15
C VAL A 47 3.16 5.31 13.78
N ALA A 48 3.99 6.02 13.02
CA ALA A 48 4.41 7.37 13.35
C ALA A 48 3.29 8.33 12.93
N LEU A 49 2.78 9.12 13.87
CA LEU A 49 1.73 10.12 13.61
C LEU A 49 2.32 11.51 13.32
N THR A 50 3.58 11.71 13.70
CA THR A 50 4.38 12.90 13.45
C THR A 50 5.71 12.52 12.78
N LEU A 51 6.53 13.50 12.40
CA LEU A 51 7.85 13.24 11.83
C LEU A 51 8.87 12.84 12.91
N GLU A 52 8.59 13.26 14.15
CA GLU A 52 9.42 13.06 15.33
C GLU A 52 9.13 11.72 16.04
N ASP A 53 7.96 11.12 15.81
CA ASP A 53 7.60 9.75 16.25
C ASP A 53 8.35 8.67 15.44
#